data_AF-A0A2W0ZX86-F1
#
_entry.id   AF-A0A2W0ZX86-F1
#
_cell.length_a   1.000
_cell.length_b   1.000
_cell.length_c   1.000
_cell.angle_alpha   90.00
_cell.angle_beta   90.00
_cell.angle_gamma   90.00
#
_symmetry.space_group_name_H-M   'P 1'
#
loop_
_entity.id
_entity.type
_entity.pdbx_description
1 polymer ?
#
loop_
_entity_poly.entity_id
_entity_poly.type
_entity_poly.pdbx_seq_one_letter_code
_entity_poly.pdbx_strand_id
1 'polypeptide(L)'
;MIINNKFQIDASQILFFARSIDDNNPLYVDVEYAKKKGYKNIIAPLTFIETHQQFDPNYKLRPNPDKQWPGTPRKKAEKISSNEKNVKKMSSRKGTGLHAEQHYEYHSLIYAGDIIRWEKGENKSWQREGKKGGKLIFTENIIHFIIKKMYLL
;
A
#
# COMPACT_ATOMS: atom_id res chain seq x y z
N MET A 1 0.77 13.85 -16.07
CA MET A 1 -0.43 13.29 -15.41
C MET A 1 -0.49 13.82 -13.99
N ILE A 2 -1.56 14.49 -13.60
CA ILE A 2 -1.78 14.89 -12.19
C ILE A 2 -2.17 13.60 -11.46
N ILE A 3 -1.33 13.15 -10.53
CA ILE A 3 -1.63 11.98 -9.71
C ILE A 3 -2.63 12.41 -8.65
N ASN A 4 -3.86 11.95 -8.77
CA ASN A 4 -4.91 12.22 -7.79
C ASN A 4 -4.83 11.15 -6.69
N ASN A 5 -3.97 11.39 -5.70
CA ASN A 5 -3.74 10.51 -4.54
C ASN A 5 -4.94 10.46 -3.60
N LYS A 6 -6.10 9.99 -4.09
CA LYS A 6 -7.29 9.83 -3.28
C LYS A 6 -8.19 8.70 -3.76
N PHE A 7 -8.96 8.15 -2.84
CA PHE A 7 -10.00 7.17 -3.13
C PHE A 7 -11.14 7.29 -2.11
N GLN A 8 -12.33 6.85 -2.50
CA GLN A 8 -13.48 6.77 -1.61
C GLN A 8 -13.51 5.39 -0.95
N ILE A 9 -13.89 5.36 0.33
CA ILE A 9 -14.08 4.14 1.09
C ILE A 9 -15.46 3.58 0.80
N ASP A 10 -15.50 2.39 0.20
CA ASP A 10 -16.74 1.67 -0.09
C ASP A 10 -17.02 0.57 0.94
N ALA A 11 -18.29 0.36 1.28
CA ALA A 11 -18.72 -0.69 2.21
C ALA A 11 -18.31 -2.09 1.74
N SER A 12 -18.36 -2.36 0.43
CA SER A 12 -17.97 -3.65 -0.16
C SER A 12 -16.46 -3.88 -0.05
N GLN A 13 -15.66 -2.83 -0.16
CA GLN A 13 -14.20 -2.93 0.04
C GLN A 13 -13.88 -3.28 1.49
N ILE A 14 -14.54 -2.63 2.45
CA ILE A 14 -14.40 -2.96 3.87
C ILE A 14 -14.75 -4.44 4.10
N LEU A 15 -15.88 -4.90 3.58
CA LEU A 15 -16.32 -6.30 3.67
C LEU A 15 -15.28 -7.27 3.08
N PHE A 16 -14.80 -7.01 1.87
CA PHE A 16 -13.83 -7.88 1.21
C PHE A 16 -12.50 -7.93 1.94
N PHE A 17 -12.03 -6.78 2.45
CA PHE A 17 -10.82 -6.74 3.25
C PHE A 17 -10.98 -7.53 4.56
N ALA A 18 -12.06 -7.28 5.32
CA ALA A 18 -12.35 -7.99 6.56
C ALA A 18 -12.38 -9.52 6.35
N ARG A 19 -13.04 -9.99 5.29
CA ARG A 19 -13.04 -11.42 4.91
C ARG A 19 -11.66 -11.95 4.51
N SER A 20 -10.84 -11.15 3.83
CA SER A 20 -9.50 -11.58 3.41
C SER A 20 -8.53 -11.81 4.57
N ILE A 21 -8.80 -11.18 5.72
CA ILE A 21 -8.03 -11.35 6.96
C ILE A 21 -8.77 -12.18 8.02
N ASP A 22 -9.94 -12.75 7.67
CA ASP A 22 -10.85 -13.48 8.57
C ASP A 22 -11.23 -12.72 9.85
N ASP A 23 -11.41 -11.40 9.75
CA ASP A 23 -11.88 -10.57 10.86
C ASP A 23 -13.39 -10.37 10.76
N ASN A 24 -14.10 -11.03 11.68
CA ASN A 24 -15.56 -11.09 11.70
C ASN A 24 -16.19 -10.03 12.63
N ASN A 25 -15.48 -8.95 12.97
CA ASN A 25 -16.03 -7.88 13.79
C ASN A 25 -17.27 -7.25 13.10
N PRO A 26 -18.47 -7.30 13.73
CA PRO A 26 -19.71 -6.82 13.12
C PRO A 26 -19.69 -5.32 12.81
N LEU A 27 -18.81 -4.53 13.45
CA LEU A 27 -18.63 -3.10 13.14
C LEU A 27 -18.17 -2.82 11.71
N TYR A 28 -17.69 -3.83 10.97
CA TYR A 28 -17.22 -3.69 9.60
C TYR A 28 -18.31 -3.93 8.55
N VAL A 29 -19.43 -4.56 8.93
CA VAL A 29 -20.40 -5.07 7.95
C VAL A 29 -21.86 -4.80 8.34
N ASP A 30 -22.16 -4.70 9.64
CA ASP A 30 -23.52 -4.50 10.13
C ASP A 30 -23.73 -3.03 10.52
N VAL A 31 -24.43 -2.31 9.65
CA VAL A 31 -24.74 -0.88 9.82
C VAL A 31 -25.63 -0.63 11.03
N GLU A 32 -26.60 -1.51 11.29
CA GLU A 32 -27.54 -1.34 12.41
C GLU A 32 -26.82 -1.58 13.74
N TYR A 33 -26.00 -2.63 13.81
CA TYR A 33 -25.15 -2.91 14.96
C TYR A 33 -24.17 -1.76 15.22
N ALA A 34 -23.50 -1.25 14.18
CA ALA A 34 -22.59 -0.11 14.31
C ALA A 34 -23.31 1.13 14.87
N LYS A 35 -24.49 1.48 14.32
CA LYS A 35 -25.30 2.60 14.80
C LYS A 35 -25.77 2.40 16.24
N LYS A 36 -26.23 1.20 16.61
CA LYS A 36 -26.61 0.86 18.00
C LYS A 36 -25.44 1.03 18.98
N LYS A 37 -24.20 0.86 18.52
CA LYS A 37 -22.97 1.09 19.29
C LYS A 37 -22.48 2.53 19.25
N GLY A 38 -23.22 3.45 18.63
CA GLY A 38 -22.90 4.88 18.58
C GLY A 38 -21.98 5.29 17.42
N TYR A 39 -21.66 4.38 16.50
CA TYR A 39 -20.90 4.70 15.30
C TYR A 39 -21.81 5.34 14.24
N LYS A 40 -21.25 6.26 13.45
CA LYS A 40 -22.00 6.96 12.38
C LYS A 40 -22.44 6.00 11.26
N ASN A 41 -21.58 5.03 10.96
CA ASN A 41 -21.77 3.98 9.96
C ASN A 41 -20.79 2.83 10.28
N ILE A 42 -20.71 1.80 9.44
CA ILE A 42 -19.63 0.80 9.50
C ILE A 42 -18.26 1.47 9.34
N ILE A 43 -17.27 0.93 10.03
CA ILE A 43 -15.90 1.43 10.03
C ILE A 43 -14.98 0.50 9.24
N ALA A 44 -13.89 1.04 8.71
CA ALA A 44 -12.84 0.22 8.12
C ALA A 44 -11.95 -0.41 9.22
N PRO A 45 -11.47 -1.65 9.03
CA PRO A 45 -10.40 -2.23 9.84
C PRO A 45 -9.19 -1.31 9.92
N LEU A 46 -8.45 -1.32 11.03
CA LEU A 46 -7.35 -0.37 11.25
C LEU A 46 -6.28 -0.41 10.15
N THR A 47 -5.93 -1.61 9.67
CA THR A 47 -4.95 -1.81 8.59
C THR A 47 -5.52 -1.68 7.17
N PHE A 48 -6.83 -1.40 7.03
CA PHE A 48 -7.47 -1.21 5.73
C PHE A 48 -6.81 -0.12 4.89
N ILE A 49 -6.19 0.87 5.54
CA ILE A 49 -5.58 2.02 4.86
C ILE A 49 -4.50 1.61 3.84
N GLU A 50 -3.84 0.46 4.02
CA GLU A 50 -2.85 -0.09 3.08
C GLU A 50 -3.44 -0.40 1.70
N THR A 51 -4.76 -0.54 1.59
CA THR A 51 -5.43 -0.68 0.29
C THR A 51 -5.20 0.53 -0.62
N HIS A 52 -4.76 1.69 -0.09
CA HIS A 52 -4.36 2.86 -0.88
C HIS A 52 -3.35 2.52 -1.99
N GLN A 53 -2.50 1.49 -1.78
CA GLN A 53 -1.53 1.02 -2.76
C GLN A 53 -2.19 0.56 -4.07
N GLN A 54 -3.42 0.06 -4.00
CA GLN A 54 -4.21 -0.28 -5.18
C GLN A 54 -4.64 0.97 -5.95
N PHE A 55 -4.77 2.12 -5.29
CA PHE A 55 -5.20 3.37 -5.93
C PHE A 55 -4.04 4.25 -6.40
N ASP A 56 -2.81 3.95 -6.00
CA ASP A 56 -1.61 4.61 -6.52
C ASP A 56 -1.24 4.03 -7.92
N PRO A 57 -1.39 4.82 -9.01
CA PRO A 57 -1.09 4.34 -10.36
C PRO A 57 0.40 4.02 -10.58
N ASN A 58 1.28 4.51 -9.71
CA ASN A 58 2.71 4.27 -9.77
C ASN A 58 3.18 3.19 -8.78
N TYR A 59 2.27 2.55 -8.05
CA TYR A 59 2.66 1.51 -7.11
C TYR A 59 3.31 0.34 -7.84
N LYS A 60 4.50 -0.05 -7.38
CA LYS A 60 5.37 -1.00 -8.08
C LYS A 60 4.77 -2.42 -8.22
N LEU A 61 3.83 -2.78 -7.34
CA LEU A 61 3.14 -4.07 -7.37
C LEU A 61 1.70 -3.94 -7.89
N ARG A 62 1.31 -2.78 -8.43
CA ARG A 62 0.03 -2.65 -9.13
C ARG A 62 0.17 -3.27 -10.53
N PRO A 63 -0.75 -4.16 -10.95
CA PRO A 63 -0.73 -4.70 -12.31
C PRO A 63 -0.70 -3.61 -13.36
N ASN A 64 0.21 -3.75 -14.32
CA ASN A 64 0.36 -2.84 -15.45
C ASN A 64 0.56 -3.71 -16.71
N PRO A 65 -0.35 -3.62 -17.70
CA PRO A 65 -0.31 -4.48 -18.89
C PRO A 65 0.94 -4.25 -19.75
N ASP A 66 1.54 -3.06 -19.66
CA ASP A 66 2.71 -2.66 -20.44
C ASP A 66 4.04 -3.03 -19.76
N LYS A 67 4.00 -3.58 -18.53
CA LYS A 67 5.19 -3.90 -17.75
C LYS A 67 5.21 -5.37 -17.36
N GLN A 68 6.38 -5.99 -17.49
CA GLN A 68 6.59 -7.34 -16.97
C GLN A 68 6.41 -7.38 -15.45
N TRP A 69 5.65 -8.36 -14.95
CA TRP A 69 5.40 -8.51 -13.52
C TRP A 69 6.69 -8.86 -12.75
N PRO A 70 6.96 -8.21 -11.60
CA PRO A 70 8.12 -8.55 -10.77
C PRO A 70 8.08 -10.01 -10.32
N GLY A 71 9.15 -10.76 -10.62
CA GLY A 71 9.24 -12.17 -10.25
C GLY A 71 8.74 -13.14 -11.31
N THR A 72 8.22 -12.68 -12.45
CA THR A 72 8.01 -13.55 -13.61
C THR A 72 9.33 -14.26 -13.95
N PRO A 73 9.34 -15.61 -14.02
CA PRO A 73 10.52 -16.35 -14.44
C PRO A 73 11.00 -15.82 -15.79
N ARG A 74 12.31 -15.57 -15.91
CA ARG A 74 12.89 -15.25 -17.22
C ARG A 74 12.69 -16.47 -18.11
N LYS A 75 12.07 -16.29 -19.29
CA LYS A 75 12.10 -17.34 -20.32
C LYS A 75 13.57 -17.72 -20.55
N LYS A 76 13.87 -19.03 -20.68
CA LYS A 76 15.17 -19.47 -21.18
C LYS A 76 15.40 -18.71 -22.50
N ALA A 77 16.57 -18.11 -22.63
CA ALA A 77 16.91 -17.35 -23.82
C ALA A 77 16.87 -18.29 -25.04
N GLU A 78 15.80 -18.24 -25.81
CA GLU A 78 15.89 -18.55 -27.23
C GLU A 78 16.75 -17.46 -27.85
N LYS A 79 17.67 -17.86 -28.74
CA LYS A 79 18.69 -17.00 -29.34
C LYS A 79 18.03 -15.87 -30.14
N ILE A 80 17.68 -14.78 -29.49
CA ILE A 80 17.33 -13.52 -30.14
C ILE A 80 18.63 -12.75 -30.34
N SER A 81 18.92 -12.45 -31.60
CA SER A 81 20.11 -11.76 -32.06
C SER A 81 20.31 -10.43 -31.35
N SER A 82 21.54 -10.24 -30.89
CA SER A 82 22.06 -9.03 -30.28
C SER A 82 21.86 -7.80 -31.17
N ASN A 83 21.08 -6.83 -30.71
CA ASN A 83 21.36 -5.40 -30.88
C ASN A 83 20.41 -4.56 -30.04
N GLU A 84 20.72 -4.42 -28.75
CA GLU A 84 20.28 -3.30 -27.91
C GLU A 84 21.16 -3.25 -26.65
N LYS A 85 22.45 -2.98 -26.87
CA LYS A 85 23.38 -2.63 -25.80
C LYS A 85 23.35 -1.12 -25.63
N ASN A 86 22.49 -0.59 -24.76
CA ASN A 86 22.74 0.63 -23.97
C ASN A 86 21.56 1.02 -23.09
N VAL A 87 21.39 0.33 -21.95
CA VAL A 87 21.01 1.01 -20.70
C VAL A 87 21.92 0.47 -19.61
N LYS A 88 22.83 1.31 -19.14
CA LYS A 88 23.80 0.99 -18.09
C LYS A 88 23.08 0.49 -16.84
N LYS A 89 23.49 -0.72 -16.43
CA LYS A 89 23.30 -1.30 -15.11
C LYS A 89 23.53 -0.25 -14.01
N MET A 90 22.48 0.06 -13.27
CA MET A 90 22.57 0.15 -11.81
C MET A 90 21.63 -0.90 -11.20
N SER A 91 21.69 -2.14 -11.69
CA SER A 91 21.18 -3.26 -10.91
C SER A 91 22.23 -3.54 -9.83
N SER A 92 22.19 -2.75 -8.75
CA SER A 92 22.80 -3.16 -7.49
C SER A 92 22.42 -4.61 -7.25
N ARG A 93 23.41 -5.44 -6.87
CA ARG A 93 23.19 -6.83 -6.47
C ARG A 93 21.92 -6.88 -5.65
N LYS A 94 20.93 -7.62 -6.16
CA LYS A 94 19.57 -7.76 -5.64
C LYS A 94 19.65 -8.47 -4.29
N GLY A 95 20.15 -7.77 -3.27
CA GLY A 95 19.88 -8.12 -1.89
C GLY A 95 18.37 -8.21 -1.77
N THR A 96 17.90 -9.29 -1.16
CA THR A 96 16.51 -9.44 -0.75
C THR A 96 16.15 -8.21 0.08
N GLY A 97 15.43 -7.27 -0.51
CA GLY A 97 14.80 -6.21 0.26
C GLY A 97 13.85 -6.90 1.23
N LEU A 98 14.18 -6.87 2.51
CA LEU A 98 13.33 -7.39 3.57
C LEU A 98 12.44 -6.25 4.06
N HIS A 99 11.21 -6.60 4.44
CA HIS A 99 10.40 -5.68 5.23
C HIS A 99 10.98 -5.66 6.65
N ALA A 100 11.38 -4.48 7.13
CA ALA A 100 11.99 -4.32 8.44
C ALA A 100 10.92 -4.11 9.51
N GLU A 101 10.17 -3.01 9.41
CA GLU A 101 9.16 -2.61 10.38
C GLU A 101 7.99 -1.93 9.66
N GLN A 102 6.82 -2.01 10.29
CA GLN A 102 5.64 -1.20 9.97
C GLN A 102 5.05 -0.64 11.27
N HIS A 103 4.76 0.66 11.27
CA HIS A 103 4.19 1.38 12.41
C HIS A 103 2.97 2.19 11.94
N TYR A 104 1.92 2.24 12.77
CA TYR A 104 0.73 3.05 12.54
C TYR A 104 0.41 3.89 13.76
N GLU A 105 0.12 5.16 13.53
CA GLU A 105 -0.49 6.05 14.51
C GLU A 105 -1.90 6.41 14.04
N TYR A 106 -2.91 6.09 14.84
CA TYR A 106 -4.32 6.27 14.48
C TYR A 106 -4.89 7.51 15.17
N HIS A 107 -5.30 8.49 14.38
CA HIS A 107 -5.90 9.73 14.89
C HIS A 107 -7.44 9.76 14.82
N SER A 108 -8.05 8.98 13.92
CA SER A 108 -9.51 8.96 13.75
C SER A 108 -9.99 7.69 13.07
N LEU A 109 -11.26 7.35 13.30
CA LEU A 109 -11.93 6.26 12.61
C LEU A 109 -12.25 6.62 11.16
N ILE A 110 -12.14 5.63 10.29
CA ILE A 110 -12.50 5.71 8.87
C ILE A 110 -13.86 5.05 8.68
N TYR A 111 -14.82 5.77 8.11
CA TYR A 111 -16.17 5.27 7.86
C TYR A 111 -16.39 4.98 6.38
N ALA A 112 -17.34 4.08 6.08
CA ALA A 112 -17.86 3.94 4.73
C ALA A 112 -18.40 5.28 4.19
N GLY A 113 -17.95 5.68 3.00
CA GLY A 113 -18.25 6.95 2.35
C GLY A 113 -17.21 8.05 2.59
N ASP A 114 -16.24 7.86 3.50
CA ASP A 114 -15.13 8.81 3.65
C ASP A 114 -14.26 8.83 2.38
N ILE A 115 -13.63 9.97 2.09
CA ILE A 115 -12.60 10.07 1.04
C ILE A 115 -11.24 10.15 1.73
N ILE A 116 -10.37 9.19 1.41
CA ILE A 116 -8.99 9.20 1.86
C ILE A 116 -8.13 9.87 0.81
N ARG A 117 -7.29 10.80 1.27
CA ARG A 117 -6.18 11.37 0.52
C ARG A 117 -4.87 10.96 1.20
N TRP A 118 -3.83 10.68 0.43
CA TRP A 118 -2.51 10.38 1.01
C TRP A 118 -1.41 11.29 0.46
N GLU A 119 -0.46 11.59 1.34
CA GLU A 119 0.72 12.40 1.03
C GLU A 119 1.96 11.67 1.58
N LYS A 120 3.08 11.79 0.86
CA LYS A 120 4.35 11.25 1.33
C LYS A 120 4.94 12.22 2.36
N GLY A 121 5.33 11.69 3.50
CA GLY A 121 6.13 12.41 4.49
C GLY A 121 7.61 12.43 4.10
N GLU A 122 8.45 12.85 5.04
CA GLU A 122 9.90 12.85 4.86
C GLU A 122 10.44 11.42 4.78
N ASN A 123 11.13 11.09 3.69
CA ASN A 123 11.81 9.80 3.56
C ASN A 123 13.20 9.88 4.20
N LYS A 124 13.50 8.92 5.07
CA LYS A 124 14.82 8.79 5.69
C LYS A 124 15.51 7.54 5.17
N SER A 125 16.81 7.63 4.93
CA SER A 125 17.63 6.48 4.59
C SER A 125 18.96 6.55 5.32
N TRP A 126 19.35 5.44 5.92
CA TRP A 126 20.60 5.33 6.66
C TRP A 126 21.24 3.96 6.46
N GLN A 127 22.54 3.88 6.72
CA GLN A 127 23.31 2.66 6.59
C GLN A 127 23.70 2.14 7.98
N ARG A 128 23.71 0.82 8.16
CA ARG A 128 24.36 0.16 9.30
C ARG A 128 25.27 -0.94 8.82
N GLU A 129 26.26 -1.28 9.64
CA GLU A 129 27.08 -2.47 9.43
C GLU A 129 26.43 -3.68 10.08
N GLY A 130 26.27 -4.76 9.32
CA GLY A 130 25.73 -6.02 9.78
C GLY A 130 26.78 -6.82 10.55
N LYS A 131 26.32 -7.75 11.40
CA LYS A 131 27.19 -8.55 12.30
C LYS A 131 28.33 -9.32 11.62
N LYS A 132 28.21 -9.60 10.31
CA LYS A 132 29.23 -10.30 9.50
C LYS A 132 29.95 -9.36 8.51
N GLY A 133 29.98 -8.05 8.77
CA GLY A 133 30.67 -7.04 7.95
C GLY A 133 29.91 -6.61 6.68
N GLY A 134 28.64 -6.99 6.51
CA GLY A 134 27.82 -6.58 5.37
C GLY A 134 27.14 -5.23 5.60
N LYS A 135 27.15 -4.32 4.62
CA LYS A 135 26.41 -3.04 4.70
C LYS A 135 24.91 -3.28 4.52
N LEU A 136 24.09 -2.78 5.44
CA LEU A 136 22.63 -2.76 5.36
C LEU A 136 22.17 -1.32 5.12
N ILE A 137 21.30 -1.13 4.13
CA ILE A 137 20.66 0.16 3.85
C ILE A 137 19.21 0.05 4.32
N PHE A 138 18.81 0.94 5.21
CA PHE A 138 17.45 1.08 5.68
C PHE A 138 16.81 2.28 4.98
N THR A 139 15.54 2.13 4.61
CA THR A 139 14.73 3.21 4.05
C THR A 139 13.41 3.22 4.80
N GLU A 140 13.12 4.33 5.46
CA GLU A 140 11.85 4.62 6.09
C GLU A 140 10.99 5.42 5.10
N ASN A 141 9.74 5.00 4.94
CA ASN A 141 8.75 5.70 4.15
C ASN A 141 7.61 6.10 5.08
N ILE A 142 7.33 7.39 5.15
CA ILE A 142 6.23 7.94 5.95
C ILE A 142 5.09 8.29 5.00
N ILE A 143 3.87 7.94 5.37
CA ILE A 143 2.66 8.30 4.62
C ILE A 143 1.67 8.95 5.60
N HIS A 144 1.19 10.13 5.24
CA HIS A 144 0.12 10.81 5.96
C HIS A 144 -1.20 10.56 5.25
N PHE A 145 -2.18 10.04 5.98
CA PHE A 145 -3.53 9.84 5.50
C PHE A 145 -4.46 10.93 6.04
N ILE A 146 -5.09 11.67 5.13
CA ILE A 146 -6.03 12.73 5.45
C ILE A 146 -7.44 12.28 5.05
N ILE A 147 -8.36 12.35 6.02
CA ILE A 147 -9.76 11.95 5.83
C ILE A 147 -10.61 13.17 5.52
N LYS A 148 -11.22 13.21 4.34
CA LYS A 148 -12.32 14.14 4.05
C LYS A 148 -13.64 13.45 4.37
N LYS A 149 -14.29 13.91 5.44
CA LYS A 149 -15.61 13.43 5.87
C LYS A 149 -16.68 13.88 4.88
N MET A 150 -17.48 12.95 4.37
CA MET A 150 -18.54 13.27 3.41
C MET A 150 -19.90 13.60 4.07
N TYR A 151 -20.01 13.44 5.40
CA TYR A 151 -21.25 13.59 6.17
C TYR A 151 -21.32 14.86 7.02
N LEU A 152 -20.82 15.99 6.52
CA LEU A 152 -21.05 17.30 7.12
C LEU A 152 -22.02 18.08 6.22
N LEU A 153 -23.31 17.79 6.38
CA LEU A 153 -24.43 18.69 6.11
C LEU A 153 -25.27 18.75 7.39
#